data_AF-V4YLC1-F1
#
_entry.id   AF-V4YLC1-F1
#
_cell.length_a   1.000
_cell.length_b   1.000
_cell.length_c   1.000
_cell.angle_alpha   90.00
_cell.angle_beta   90.00
_cell.angle_gamma   90.00
#
_symmetry.space_group_name_H-M   'P 1'
#
loop_
_entity.id
_entity.type
_entity.pdbx_description
1 polymer ?
#
loop_
_entity_poly.entity_id
_entity_poly.type
_entity_poly.pdbx_seq_one_letter_code
_entity_poly.pdbx_strand_id
1 'polypeptide(L)' 'MWEWMSTPDVTPDESESGPAEREETVSAICTSPDRVVFTEDGNPDGWIATDVAVDPEQ' A
#
# COMPACT_ATOMS: atom_id res chain seq x y z
N MET A 1 23.31 14.57 11.97
CA MET A 1 23.45 13.38 12.83
C MET A 1 22.04 13.00 13.19
N TRP A 2 21.46 12.04 12.46
CA TRP A 2 20.07 11.64 12.64
C TRP A 2 20.03 10.73 13.86
N GLU A 3 19.79 11.31 15.02
CA GLU A 3 19.43 10.58 16.23
C GLU A 3 18.21 9.72 15.87
N TRP A 4 18.47 8.44 15.61
CA TRP A 4 17.47 7.41 15.45
C TRP A 4 16.51 7.53 16.62
N MET A 5 15.27 7.94 16.32
CA MET A 5 14.14 7.80 17.22
C MET A 5 14.17 6.37 17.77
N SER A 6 14.27 6.21 19.08
CA SER A 6 14.14 4.92 19.76
C SER A 6 12.92 4.20 19.19
N THR A 7 13.17 3.11 18.47
CA THR A 7 12.09 2.23 18.02
C THR A 7 11.44 1.67 19.28
N PRO A 8 10.11 1.82 19.49
CA PRO A 8 9.46 1.08 20.55
C PRO A 8 9.66 -0.42 20.31
N ASP A 9 9.72 -1.20 21.40
CA ASP A 9 9.86 -2.65 21.40
C ASP A 9 8.67 -3.27 20.63
N VAL A 10 8.86 -3.47 19.33
CA VAL A 10 7.89 -4.18 18.49
C VAL A 10 8.11 -5.65 18.75
N THR A 11 7.33 -6.21 19.68
CA THR A 11 7.17 -7.66 19.77
C THR A 11 6.68 -8.17 18.42
N PRO A 12 7.38 -9.11 17.76
CA PRO A 12 6.87 -9.69 16.53
C PRO A 12 5.56 -10.40 16.86
N ASP A 13 4.47 -9.90 16.28
CA ASP A 13 3.22 -10.64 16.24
C ASP A 13 3.51 -11.95 15.51
N GLU A 14 3.33 -13.10 16.19
CA GLU A 14 3.43 -14.43 15.59
C GLU A 14 2.31 -14.63 14.55
N SER A 15 2.48 -14.00 13.40
CA SER A 15 1.85 -14.31 12.13
C SER A 15 2.86 -14.10 11.02
N GLU A 16 4.02 -14.74 11.17
CA GLU A 16 4.93 -15.03 10.06
C GLU A 16 4.28 -16.06 9.13
N SER A 17 3.27 -15.64 8.36
CA SER A 17 3.24 -16.08 6.97
C SER A 17 4.37 -15.31 6.30
N GLY A 18 5.52 -15.96 6.08
CA GLY A 18 6.57 -15.38 5.23
C GLY A 18 5.95 -14.86 3.92
N PRO A 19 6.53 -13.86 3.24
CA PRO A 19 5.90 -13.29 2.06
C PRO A 19 5.73 -14.43 1.05
N ALA A 20 4.54 -15.02 1.01
CA ALA A 20 4.03 -15.61 -0.18
C ALA A 20 4.22 -14.50 -1.20
N GLU A 21 4.86 -14.81 -2.32
CA GLU A 21 4.98 -13.93 -3.47
C GLU A 21 3.56 -13.72 -4.01
N ARG A 22 2.73 -13.03 -3.23
CA ARG A 22 1.42 -12.56 -3.60
C ARG A 22 1.76 -11.41 -4.50
N GLU A 23 1.43 -11.55 -5.77
CA GLU A 23 1.40 -10.41 -6.67
C GLU A 23 0.44 -9.40 -6.03
N GLU A 24 0.99 -8.39 -5.35
CA GLU A 24 0.24 -7.32 -4.69
C GLU A 24 -0.60 -6.63 -5.75
N THR A 25 -1.85 -7.09 -5.86
CA THR A 25 -2.73 -6.71 -6.95
C THR A 25 -3.39 -5.40 -6.57
N VAL A 26 -2.94 -4.33 -7.23
CA VAL A 26 -3.53 -3.00 -7.08
C VAL A 26 -4.59 -2.80 -8.16
N SER A 27 -5.79 -2.41 -7.74
CA SER A 27 -6.90 -2.04 -8.63
C SER A 27 -7.08 -0.53 -8.67
N ALA A 28 -7.38 0.02 -9.84
CA ALA A 28 -7.74 1.43 -10.02
C ALA A 28 -9.25 1.58 -10.23
N ILE A 29 -9.88 2.45 -9.46
CA ILE A 29 -11.32 2.71 -9.48
C ILE A 29 -11.57 4.18 -9.80
N CYS A 30 -12.17 4.45 -10.96
CA CYS A 30 -12.58 5.80 -11.34
C CYS A 30 -13.95 6.12 -10.73
N THR A 31 -13.98 6.88 -9.64
CA THR A 31 -15.25 7.30 -9.00
C THR A 31 -15.91 8.47 -9.74
N SER A 32 -15.12 9.20 -10.53
CA SER A 32 -15.52 10.35 -11.37
C SER A 32 -14.48 10.53 -12.49
N PRO A 33 -14.76 11.30 -13.56
CA PRO A 33 -13.83 11.48 -14.67
C PRO A 33 -12.44 11.96 -14.23
N ASP A 34 -12.37 12.81 -13.21
CA ASP A 34 -11.14 13.41 -12.72
C ASP A 34 -10.62 12.77 -11.41
N ARG A 35 -11.18 11.62 -11.00
CA ARG A 35 -10.86 11.01 -9.70
C ARG A 35 -10.67 9.50 -9.78
N VAL A 36 -9.45 9.07 -9.52
CA VAL A 36 -9.04 7.68 -9.42
C VAL A 36 -8.67 7.34 -7.98
N VAL A 37 -9.13 6.20 -7.49
CA VAL A 37 -8.79 5.63 -6.18
C VAL A 37 -8.10 4.28 -6.40
N PHE A 38 -7.01 4.03 -5.69
CA PHE A 38 -6.28 2.76 -5.74
C PHE A 38 -6.57 1.92 -4.51
N THR A 39 -6.76 0.61 -4.70
CA THR A 39 -7.00 -0.36 -3.62
C THR A 39 -6.11 -1.59 -3.81
N GLU A 40 -5.55 -2.09 -2.72
CA GLU A 40 -4.74 -3.31 -2.68
C GLU A 40 -5.55 -4.50 -2.14
N ASP A 41 -5.44 -5.64 -2.81
CA ASP A 41 -6.08 -6.87 -2.34
C ASP A 41 -5.50 -7.32 -0.98
N GLY A 42 -6.39 -7.69 -0.05
CA GLY A 42 -5.97 -8.12 1.29
C GLY A 42 -5.54 -6.99 2.24
N ASN A 43 -5.60 -5.72 1.81
CA ASN A 43 -5.25 -4.57 2.64
C ASN A 43 -6.24 -3.39 2.48
N PRO A 44 -7.51 -3.55 2.91
CA PRO A 44 -8.53 -2.51 2.74
C PRO A 44 -8.33 -1.29 3.64
N ASP A 45 -7.58 -1.44 4.74
CA ASP A 45 -7.26 -0.35 5.67
C ASP A 45 -6.05 0.48 5.22
N GLY A 46 -5.28 -0.01 4.25
CA GLY A 46 -4.14 0.68 3.65
C GLY A 46 -4.60 1.81 2.71
N TRP A 47 -4.05 3.01 2.89
CA TRP A 47 -4.35 4.15 2.03
C TRP A 47 -3.20 4.42 1.06
N ILE A 48 -3.50 4.37 -0.24
CA ILE A 48 -2.56 4.70 -1.31
C ILE A 48 -2.86 6.13 -1.78
N ALA A 49 -2.02 7.08 -1.40
CA ALA A 49 -2.11 8.47 -1.83
C ALA A 49 -0.99 8.79 -2.83
N THR A 50 -1.36 9.34 -3.97
CA THR A 50 -0.42 9.86 -4.98
C THR A 50 -0.92 11.20 -5.49
N ASP A 51 0.00 12.10 -5.81
CA ASP A 51 -0.31 13.41 -6.40
C ASP A 51 -0.71 13.29 -7.88
N VAL A 52 -0.28 12.22 -8.56
CA VAL A 52 -0.50 12.01 -10.00
C VAL A 52 -0.86 10.56 -10.29
N ALA A 53 -1.90 10.37 -11.10
CA ALA A 53 -2.21 9.12 -11.79
C ALA A 53 -2.05 9.34 -13.30
N VAL A 54 -1.48 8.36 -14.00
CA VAL A 54 -1.28 8.38 -15.45
C VAL A 54 -1.99 7.19 -16.09
N ASP A 55 -2.42 7.35 -17.34
CA ASP A 55 -3.02 6.26 -18.11
C ASP A 55 -1.95 5.22 -18.52
N PRO A 56 -2.30 3.92 -18.57
CA PRO A 56 -1.37 2.88 -18.97
C PRO A 56 -1.03 2.96 -20.47
N GLU A 57 0.22 2.64 -20.81
CA GLU A 57 0.65 2.38 -22.18
C GLU A 57 -0.03 1.10 -22.73
N GLN A 58 -0.56 1.19 -23.96
CA GLN A 58 -1.28 0.10 -24.64
C GLN A 58 -0.33 -0.81 -25.41
#